data_AF-A0A078J2I4-F1
#
_entry.id   AF-A0A078J2I4-F1
#
_cell.length_a   1.000
_cell.length_b   1.000
_cell.length_c   1.000
_cell.angle_alpha   90.00
_cell.angle_beta   90.00
_cell.angle_gamma   90.00
#
_symmetry.space_group_name_H-M   'P 1'
#
loop_
_entity.id
_entity.type
_entity.pdbx_description
1 polymer ?
#
loop_
_entity_poly.entity_id
_entity_poly.type
_entity_poly.pdbx_seq_one_letter_code
_entity_poly.pdbx_strand_id
1 'polypeptide(L)' 'MRSEEVVSNGRMVLIFKGRNASDPLYRESCHYWSLLTDSLLDLVSEGIVKESDVDSFNLPCNKTTVNFVVSLSRK' A
#
# COMPACT_ATOMS: atom_id res chain seq x y z
N MET A 1 4.07 18.49 -11.93
CA MET A 1 3.67 18.23 -10.51
C MET A 1 2.26 18.77 -10.33
N ARG A 2 1.42 18.29 -9.40
CA ARG A 2 0.05 18.87 -9.25
C ARG A 2 0.06 20.33 -8.79
N SER A 3 1.19 20.84 -8.28
CA SER A 3 1.38 22.25 -7.92
C SER A 3 1.17 23.21 -9.09
N GLU A 4 1.46 22.79 -10.32
CA GLU A 4 1.27 23.61 -11.54
C GLU A 4 -0.21 23.79 -11.90
N GLU A 5 -1.08 22.91 -11.39
CA GLU A 5 -2.52 22.92 -11.65
C GLU A 5 -3.30 23.68 -10.56
N VAL A 6 -2.66 24.01 -9.43
CA VAL A 6 -3.30 24.73 -8.31
C VAL A 6 -3.28 26.22 -8.59
N VAL A 7 -4.47 26.83 -8.64
CA VAL A 7 -4.62 28.29 -8.82
C VAL A 7 -4.02 29.07 -7.65
N SER A 8 -3.69 30.35 -7.86
CA SER A 8 -3.19 31.24 -6.79
C SER A 8 -4.14 31.23 -5.58
N ASN A 9 -3.61 30.98 -4.38
CA ASN A 9 -4.35 30.78 -3.12
C ASN A 9 -5.28 29.55 -3.06
N GLY A 10 -5.18 28.64 -4.03
CA GLY A 10 -5.85 27.35 -3.99
C GLY A 10 -5.32 26.47 -2.85
N ARG A 11 -6.19 25.64 -2.28
CA ARG A 11 -5.85 24.67 -1.23
C ARG A 11 -6.13 23.27 -1.72
N MET A 12 -5.23 22.34 -1.38
CA MET A 12 -5.38 20.92 -1.66
C MET A 12 -5.48 20.17 -0.35
N VAL A 13 -6.52 19.34 -0.21
CA VAL A 13 -6.70 18.45 0.94
C VAL A 13 -6.48 17.03 0.44
N LEU A 14 -5.48 16.35 0.99
CA LEU A 14 -5.14 14.97 0.62
C LEU A 14 -5.37 14.07 1.82
N ILE A 15 -6.10 12.98 1.60
CA ILE A 15 -6.37 11.96 2.63
C ILE A 15 -5.69 10.67 2.18
N PHE A 16 -4.76 10.18 3.00
CA PHE A 16 -4.04 8.95 2.75
C PHE A 16 -4.29 7.95 3.87
N LYS A 17 -4.32 6.66 3.52
CA LYS A 17 -4.33 5.58 4.51
C LYS A 17 -2.91 5.41 5.06
N GLY A 18 -2.62 6.10 6.16
CA GLY A 18 -1.36 5.99 6.89
C GLY A 18 -1.32 4.77 7.82
N ARG A 19 -0.13 4.48 8.34
CA ARG A 19 0.09 3.59 9.49
C ARG A 19 0.72 4.39 10.64
N ASN A 20 0.32 4.10 11.88
CA ASN A 20 0.90 4.68 13.09
C ASN A 20 2.14 3.91 13.59
N ALA A 21 2.47 2.78 12.97
CA ALA A 21 3.62 1.97 13.34
C ALA A 21 4.91 2.47 12.67
N SER A 22 5.97 2.59 13.47
CA SER A 22 7.34 2.81 13.00
C SER A 22 7.88 1.59 12.26
N ASP A 23 7.42 0.39 12.62
CA ASP A 23 7.82 -0.87 12.00
C ASP A 23 7.10 -1.08 10.65
N PRO A 24 7.85 -1.23 9.55
CA PRO A 24 7.29 -1.55 8.25
C PRO A 24 6.48 -2.84 8.19
N LEU A 25 6.73 -3.77 9.11
CA LEU A 25 6.17 -5.11 9.16
C LEU A 25 4.97 -5.23 10.10
N TYR A 26 4.51 -4.13 10.70
CA TYR A 26 3.40 -4.15 11.64
C TYR A 26 2.09 -4.62 11.00
N ARG A 27 1.67 -5.82 11.42
CA ARG A 27 0.63 -6.68 10.80
C ARG A 27 -0.79 -6.10 10.79
N GLU A 28 -1.09 -5.07 11.58
CA GLU A 28 -2.47 -4.55 11.68
C GLU A 28 -2.92 -3.72 10.46
N SER A 29 -2.00 -3.29 9.60
CA SER A 29 -2.36 -2.36 8.51
C SER A 29 -2.76 -3.02 7.18
N CYS A 30 -2.67 -4.35 7.09
CA CYS A 30 -2.78 -5.13 5.85
C CYS A 30 -3.72 -6.35 5.94
N HIS A 31 -4.70 -6.34 6.85
CA HIS A 31 -5.69 -7.43 7.01
C HIS A 31 -6.41 -7.86 5.71
N TYR A 32 -6.50 -7.00 4.69
CA TYR A 32 -7.06 -7.37 3.39
C TYR A 32 -6.17 -8.35 2.60
N TRP A 33 -4.85 -8.31 2.82
CA TRP A 33 -3.92 -9.15 2.09
C TRP A 33 -3.84 -10.56 2.66
N SER A 34 -4.11 -10.77 3.95
CA SER A 34 -4.14 -12.13 4.50
C SER A 34 -5.20 -12.98 3.81
N LEU A 35 -6.41 -12.44 3.60
CA LEU A 35 -7.47 -13.14 2.88
C LEU A 35 -7.10 -13.44 1.42
N LEU A 36 -6.41 -12.52 0.76
CA LEU A 36 -5.94 -12.74 -0.61
C LEU A 36 -4.84 -13.81 -0.65
N THR A 37 -3.89 -13.76 0.28
CA THR A 37 -2.83 -14.77 0.40
C THR A 37 -3.42 -16.14 0.67
N ASP A 38 -4.37 -16.26 1.60
CA ASP A 38 -5.05 -17.51 1.91
C ASP A 38 -5.76 -18.07 0.67
N SER A 39 -6.50 -17.22 -0.06
CA SER A 39 -7.17 -17.61 -1.30
C SER A 39 -6.20 -18.04 -2.41
N LEU A 40 -5.04 -17.38 -2.52
CA LEU A 40 -4.01 -17.75 -3.50
C LEU A 40 -3.35 -19.09 -3.14
N LEU A 41 -3.13 -19.35 -1.85
CA LEU A 41 -2.60 -20.64 -1.38
C LEU A 41 -3.59 -21.78 -1.62
N ASP A 42 -4.89 -21.53 -1.43
CA ASP A 42 -5.93 -22.50 -1.76
C ASP A 42 -5.93 -22.83 -3.27
N LEU A 43 -5.82 -21.83 -4.14
CA LEU A 43 -5.72 -22.02 -5.59
C LEU A 43 -4.45 -22.76 -6.04
N VAL A 44 -3.34 -22.59 -5.32
CA VAL A 44 -2.12 -23.39 -5.53
C VAL A 44 -2.35 -24.84 -5.10
N SER A 45 -3.04 -25.05 -3.97
CA SER A 45 -3.37 -26.40 -3.48
C SER A 45 -4.30 -27.17 -4.42
N GLU A 46 -5.23 -26.47 -5.08
CA GLU A 46 -6.11 -27.00 -6.12
C GLU A 46 -5.38 -27.21 -7.46
N GLY A 47 -4.13 -26.77 -7.59
CA GLY A 47 -3.33 -26.87 -8.81
C GLY A 47 -3.78 -25.93 -9.93
N ILE A 48 -4.62 -24.94 -9.62
CA ILE A 48 -5.12 -23.95 -10.58
C ILE A 48 -4.04 -22.91 -10.90
N VAL A 49 -3.24 -22.55 -9.89
CA VAL A 49 -2.15 -21.57 -9.99
C VAL A 49 -0.83 -22.22 -9.59
N LYS A 50 0.28 -21.82 -10.20
CA LYS A 50 1.61 -22.29 -9.81
C LYS A 50 2.12 -21.49 -8.62
N GLU A 51 2.80 -22.18 -7.70
CA GLU A 51 3.46 -21.55 -6.55
C GLU A 51 4.44 -20.44 -6.97
N SER A 52 5.21 -20.67 -8.03
CA SER A 52 6.14 -19.67 -8.59
C SER A 52 5.47 -18.37 -9.02
N ASP A 53 4.22 -18.45 -9.47
CA ASP A 53 3.47 -17.28 -9.94
C ASP A 53 2.98 -16.47 -8.73
N VAL A 54 2.61 -17.13 -7.63
CA VAL A 54 2.28 -16.47 -6.35
C VAL A 54 3.50 -15.86 -5.70
N ASP A 55 4.65 -16.55 -5.71
CA ASP A 55 5.90 -16.05 -5.13
C ASP A 55 6.44 -14.81 -5.85
N SER A 56 6.25 -14.75 -7.17
CA SER A 56 6.66 -13.59 -7.97
C SER A 56 5.66 -12.44 -7.94
N PHE A 57 4.47 -12.65 -7.36
CA PHE A 57 3.39 -11.68 -7.33
C PHE A 57 3.63 -10.59 -6.29
N ASN A 58 4.30 -9.51 -6.71
CA ASN A 58 4.48 -8.32 -5.91
C ASN A 58 3.27 -7.39 -6.01
N LEU A 59 2.53 -7.29 -4.90
CA LEU A 59 1.44 -6.32 -4.78
C LEU A 59 1.99 -4.92 -4.51
N PRO A 60 1.68 -3.92 -5.34
CA PRO A 60 2.12 -2.54 -5.11
C PRO A 60 1.32 -1.92 -3.96
N CYS A 61 1.72 -2.23 -2.73
CA CYS A 61 1.09 -1.71 -1.52
C CYS A 61 2.11 -1.07 -0.59
N ASN A 62 2.84 -0.08 -1.12
CA ASN A 62 3.73 0.76 -0.32
C ASN A 62 2.89 1.65 0.59
N LYS A 63 2.65 1.21 1.83
CA LYS A 63 1.91 1.98 2.83
C LYS A 63 2.83 3.04 3.45
N THR A 64 2.52 4.28 3.11
CA THR A 64 3.24 5.47 3.54
C THR A 64 3.01 5.71 5.04
N THR A 65 4.08 5.78 5.84
CA THR A 65 3.97 6.26 7.23
C THR A 65 3.59 7.75 7.22
N VAL A 66 2.80 8.22 8.19
CA VAL A 66 2.36 9.64 8.28
C VAL A 66 3.55 10.60 8.16
N ASN A 67 4.68 10.26 8.79
CA ASN A 67 5.93 11.04 8.72
C ASN A 67 6.50 11.17 7.30
N PHE A 68 6.32 10.17 6.45
CA PHE A 68 6.80 10.22 5.06
C PHE A 68 5.90 11.08 4.17
N VAL A 69 4.58 11.10 4.43
CA VAL A 69 3.68 12.06 3.75
C VAL A 69 4.03 13.49 4.16
N VAL A 70 4.26 13.73 5.45
CA VAL A 70 4.65 15.06 5.95
C VAL A 70 6.02 15.49 5.42
N SER A 71 6.98 14.58 5.26
CA SER A 71 8.30 14.91 4.71
C SER A 71 8.25 15.21 3.21
N LEU A 72 7.40 14.52 2.44
CA LEU A 72 7.15 14.81 1.02
C LEU A 72 6.49 16.17 0.81
N SER A 73 5.53 16.55 1.65
CA SER A 73 4.87 17.87 1.55
C SER A 73 5.78 19.04 1.93
N ARG A 74 6.95 18.79 2.53
CA ARG A 74 7.93 19.80 2.92
C ARG A 74 9.09 19.96 1.93
N LYS A 75 9.11 19.17 0.86
CA LYS A 75 10.16 19.15 -0.16
C LYS A 75 9.66 19.82 -1.43
#